data_AF-A0A8I0JFR3-F1
#
_entry.id   AF-A0A8I0JFR3-F1
#
_cell.length_a   1.000
_cell.length_b   1.000
_cell.length_c   1.000
_cell.angle_alpha   90.00
_cell.angle_beta   90.00
_cell.angle_gamma   90.00
#
_symmetry.space_group_name_H-M   'P 1'
#
loop_
_entity.id
_entity.type
_entity.pdbx_description
1 polymer ?
#
loop_
_entity_poly.entity_id
_entity_poly.type
_entity_poly.pdbx_seq_one_letter_code
_entity_poly.pdbx_strand_id
1 'polypeptide(L)' 'GVNPLDWLSQTLTRIAQGWPASEIEALMPWNFRSDAVS' A
#
# COMPACT_ATOMS: atom_id res chain seq x y z
N GLY A 1 -12.32 2.73 -8.55
CA GLY A 1 -12.24 3.20 -7.15
C GLY A 1 -11.49 2.17 -6.35
N VAL A 2 -10.74 2.59 -5.33
CA VAL A 2 -9.96 1.68 -4.47
C VAL A 2 -10.82 1.24 -3.30
N ASN A 3 -10.81 -0.05 -2.97
CA ASN A 3 -11.41 -0.54 -1.74
C ASN A 3 -10.56 -0.02 -0.55
N PRO A 4 -11.14 0.78 0.36
CA PRO A 4 -10.37 1.37 1.46
C PRO A 4 -9.72 0.32 2.37
N LEU A 5 -10.37 -0.83 2.56
CA LEU A 5 -9.85 -1.90 3.42
C LEU A 5 -8.63 -2.57 2.80
N ASP A 6 -8.67 -2.89 1.50
CA ASP A 6 -7.57 -3.57 0.81
C ASP A 6 -6.31 -2.69 0.77
N TRP A 7 -6.49 -1.38 0.51
CA TRP A 7 -5.40 -0.41 0.53
C TRP A 7 -4.78 -0.26 1.93
N LEU A 8 -5.60 -0.15 2.97
CA LEU A 8 -5.12 0.01 4.33
C LEU A 8 -4.33 -1.23 4.78
N SER A 9 -4.85 -2.42 4.52
CA SER A 9 -4.18 -3.68 4.82
C SER A 9 -2.80 -3.77 4.15
N GLN A 10 -2.72 -3.51 2.85
CA GLN A 10 -1.43 -3.50 2.12
C GLN A 10 -0.46 -2.46 2.67
N THR A 11 -0.94 -1.25 2.97
CA THR A 11 -0.11 -0.15 3.48
C THR A 11 0.50 -0.52 4.83
N LEU A 12 -0.30 -1.09 5.74
CA LEU A 12 0.19 -1.56 7.04
C LEU A 12 1.21 -2.69 6.89
N THR A 13 1.01 -3.62 5.95
CA THR A 13 1.98 -4.68 5.65
C THR A 13 3.32 -4.11 5.19
N ARG A 14 3.33 -3.14 4.25
CA ARG A 14 4.56 -2.51 3.77
C ARG A 14 5.28 -1.74 4.87
N ILE A 15 4.56 -1.01 5.72
CA ILE A 15 5.14 -0.31 6.88
C ILE A 15 5.79 -1.31 7.84
N ALA A 16 5.11 -2.40 8.18
CA ALA A 16 5.65 -3.45 9.05
C ALA A 16 6.90 -4.13 8.45
N GLN A 17 7.01 -4.16 7.11
CA GLN A 17 8.17 -4.68 6.38
C GLN A 17 9.32 -3.67 6.25
N GLY A 18 9.20 -2.47 6.82
CA GLY A 18 10.26 -1.46 6.80
C GLY A 18 10.30 -0.63 5.53
N TRP A 19 9.14 -0.34 4.93
CA TRP A 19 9.05 0.55 3.77
C TRP A 19 9.82 1.86 4.00
N PRO A 20 10.67 2.31 3.06
CA PRO A 20 11.47 3.51 3.25
C PRO A 20 10.57 4.75 3.33
N ALA A 21 10.81 5.59 4.35
CA ALA A 21 10.04 6.82 4.53
C ALA A 21 10.16 7.79 3.34
N SER A 22 11.26 7.75 2.59
CA SER A 22 11.45 8.52 1.36
C SER A 22 10.49 8.13 0.23
N GLU A 23 9.80 7.01 0.33
CA GLU A 23 8.85 6.49 -0.67
C GLU A 23 7.40 6.48 -0.17
N ILE A 24 7.06 7.32 0.82
CA ILE A 24 5.71 7.37 1.39
C ILE A 24 4.61 7.68 0.36
N GLU A 25 4.94 8.45 -0.68
CA GLU A 25 4.01 8.75 -1.78
C GLU A 25 3.52 7.49 -2.50
N ALA A 26 4.36 6.45 -2.60
CA ALA A 26 3.98 5.17 -3.20
C ALA A 26 2.92 4.40 -2.38
N LEU A 27 2.75 4.73 -1.10
CA LEU A 27 1.74 4.14 -0.22
C LEU A 27 0.37 4.81 -0.34
N MET A 28 0.24 5.89 -1.11
CA MET A 28 -1.03 6.61 -1.21
C MET A 28 -2.12 5.81 -1.94
N PRO A 29 -3.41 6.03 -1.62
CA PRO A 29 -4.52 5.26 -2.20
C PRO A 29 -4.54 5.28 -3.72
N TRP A 30 -4.15 6.40 -4.35
CA TRP A 30 -4.08 6.50 -5.81
C TRP A 30 -2.98 5.64 -6.45
N ASN A 31 -2.00 5.18 -5.68
CA ASN A 31 -0.94 4.26 -6.09
C ASN A 31 -1.24 2.80 -5.74
N PHE A 32 -2.43 2.50 -5.18
CA PHE A 32 -2.81 1.15 -4.79
C PHE A 32 -2.77 0.19 -6.00
N ARG A 33 -2.03 -0.91 -5.83
CA ARG A 33 -1.98 -2.03 -6.75
C ARG A 33 -2.14 -3.28 -5.92
N SER A 34 -3.15 -4.09 -6.18
CA SER A 34 -3.35 -5.35 -5.47
C SER A 34 -2.11 -6.24 -5.65
N ASP A 35 -1.42 -6.56 -4.55
CA ASP A 35 -0.30 -7.51 -4.56
C ASP A 35 -0.78 -8.97 -4.67
N ALA A 36 -2.09 -9.19 -4.58
CA ALA A 36 -2.72 -10.48 -4.88
C ALA A 36 -2.71 -10.72 -6.40
N VAL A 37 -1.52 -11.06 -6.89
CA VAL A 37 -1.16 -11.91 -8.04
C VAL A 37 -2.02 -11.76 -9.32
N SER A 38 -1.35 -11.33 -10.40
CA SER A 38 -1.71 -11.67 -11.80
C SER A 38 -1.51 -13.14 -12.10
#